data_AF-A0A8T2R358-F1
#
_entry.id   AF-A0A8T2R358-F1
#
_cell.length_a   1.000
_cell.length_b   1.000
_cell.length_c   1.000
_cell.angle_alpha   90.00
_cell.angle_beta   90.00
_cell.angle_gamma   90.00
#
_symmetry.space_group_name_H-M   'P 1'
#
loop_
_entity.id
_entity.type
_entity.pdbx_description
1 polymer ?
#
loop_
_entity_poly.entity_id
_entity_poly.type
_entity_poly.pdbx_seq_one_letter_code
_entity_poly.pdbx_strand_id
1 'polypeptide(L)'
;MSSSRGSAMALGAGPTKREFCHAVVEARVGVKQFCRTLLQQLRDKCALDKIDLMLKAQNFKVNVSVKGGTVSKRVKYLVESLVNQAFYEDFENIKFTKNGSYCVLDPRQRPIAFFKTYMGISQVGWSELVNKESSAYSAGFDGFCDRKMNKIAEELLFFWDLEGGWPDELVEAFFVAGKWVWLLHLLAFSFEHPATIFRVSSESHFDNLYMEELPSKDPSAKEGIISRHPERRFGFSNMSEMEDSPTILAMVMPGFFFNSYEVIRCKVLLAGKVR
;
A
#
# COMPACT_ATOMS: atom_id res chain seq x y z
N MET A 1 25.74 -19.68 -36.80
CA MET A 1 25.80 -20.22 -35.43
C MET A 1 25.78 -19.03 -34.48
N SER A 2 24.57 -18.60 -34.12
CA SER A 2 24.28 -17.36 -33.40
C SER A 2 24.03 -17.65 -31.93
N SER A 3 24.89 -17.04 -31.10
CA SER A 3 24.65 -16.50 -29.76
C SER A 3 23.42 -16.99 -28.98
N SER A 4 23.68 -17.77 -27.94
CA SER A 4 22.87 -17.74 -26.71
C SER A 4 23.81 -17.72 -25.52
N ARG A 5 24.21 -16.52 -25.10
CA ARG A 5 24.71 -16.27 -23.75
C ARG A 5 23.55 -15.67 -22.97
N GLY A 6 22.73 -16.55 -22.42
CA GLY A 6 21.77 -16.20 -21.38
C GLY A 6 22.52 -15.50 -20.25
N SER A 7 22.02 -14.32 -19.89
CA SER A 7 22.49 -13.52 -18.77
C SER A 7 22.35 -14.31 -17.48
N ALA A 8 23.45 -14.93 -17.05
CA ALA A 8 23.63 -15.38 -15.67
C ALA A 8 23.58 -14.13 -14.78
N MET A 9 22.40 -13.81 -14.25
CA MET A 9 22.24 -12.72 -13.29
C MET A 9 23.10 -12.99 -12.05
N ALA A 10 23.77 -11.92 -11.62
CA ALA A 10 24.78 -11.91 -10.57
C ALA A 10 24.24 -12.46 -9.23
N LEU A 11 24.63 -13.69 -8.90
CA LEU A 11 24.45 -14.34 -7.59
C LEU A 11 25.31 -13.72 -6.45
N GLY A 12 25.72 -12.45 -6.58
CA GLY A 12 26.63 -11.78 -5.65
C GLY A 12 26.25 -10.34 -5.28
N ALA A 13 25.16 -9.78 -5.80
CA ALA A 13 24.69 -8.46 -5.39
C ALA A 13 23.55 -8.62 -4.38
N GLY A 14 23.68 -8.01 -3.19
CA GLY A 14 22.60 -7.91 -2.22
C GLY A 14 21.46 -7.01 -2.70
N PRO A 15 20.37 -6.87 -1.92
CA PRO A 15 19.25 -6.03 -2.31
C PRO A 15 19.69 -4.57 -2.49
N THR A 16 19.12 -3.91 -3.48
CA THR A 16 19.41 -2.51 -3.77
C THR A 16 18.26 -1.59 -3.36
N LYS A 17 18.59 -0.35 -3.00
CA LYS A 17 17.59 0.70 -2.77
C LYS A 17 16.66 0.88 -3.97
N ARG A 18 17.19 0.75 -5.19
CA ARG A 18 16.41 0.88 -6.43
C ARG A 18 15.29 -0.15 -6.49
N GLU A 19 15.59 -1.41 -6.18
CA GLU A 19 14.60 -2.49 -6.14
C GLU A 19 13.54 -2.23 -5.08
N PHE A 20 13.96 -1.76 -3.89
CA PHE A 20 13.02 -1.39 -2.82
C PHE A 20 12.08 -0.25 -3.26
N CYS A 21 12.62 0.85 -3.79
CA CYS A 21 11.82 1.96 -4.29
C CYS A 21 10.89 1.54 -5.43
N HIS A 22 11.35 0.66 -6.33
CA HIS A 22 10.53 0.11 -7.39
C HIS A 22 9.36 -0.71 -6.82
N ALA A 23 9.62 -1.62 -5.88
CA ALA A 23 8.59 -2.40 -5.22
C ALA A 23 7.57 -1.52 -4.47
N VAL A 24 8.00 -0.40 -3.86
CA VAL A 24 7.08 0.59 -3.27
C VAL A 24 6.16 1.21 -4.33
N VAL A 25 6.71 1.62 -5.48
CA VAL A 25 5.90 2.21 -6.56
C VAL A 25 4.91 1.18 -7.11
N GLU A 26 5.36 -0.02 -7.40
CA GLU A 26 4.53 -1.09 -7.95
C GLU A 26 3.43 -1.53 -6.97
N ALA A 27 3.73 -1.64 -5.67
CA ALA A 27 2.72 -1.93 -4.65
C ALA A 27 1.65 -0.82 -4.59
N ARG A 28 2.06 0.46 -4.69
CA ARG A 28 1.12 1.60 -4.76
C ARG A 28 0.25 1.53 -6.01
N VAL A 29 0.82 1.18 -7.16
CA VAL A 29 0.09 1.03 -8.43
C VAL A 29 -0.88 -0.14 -8.36
N GLY A 30 -0.44 -1.29 -7.86
CA GLY A 30 -1.26 -2.50 -7.70
C GLY A 30 -2.47 -2.25 -6.79
N VAL A 31 -2.27 -1.69 -5.61
CA VAL A 31 -3.37 -1.39 -4.67
C VAL A 31 -4.34 -0.36 -5.27
N LYS A 32 -3.83 0.66 -5.95
CA LYS A 32 -4.68 1.64 -6.64
C LYS A 32 -5.50 1.00 -7.75
N GLN A 33 -4.92 0.06 -8.50
CA GLN A 33 -5.63 -0.67 -9.54
C GLN A 33 -6.71 -1.57 -8.94
N PHE A 34 -6.40 -2.30 -7.87
CA PHE A 34 -7.38 -3.08 -7.12
C PHE A 34 -8.56 -2.21 -6.63
N CYS A 35 -8.29 -1.05 -6.04
CA CYS A 35 -9.34 -0.12 -5.60
C CYS A 35 -10.20 0.39 -6.77
N ARG A 36 -9.60 0.62 -7.94
CA ARG A 36 -10.34 1.00 -9.15
C ARG A 36 -11.26 -0.11 -9.61
N THR A 37 -10.78 -1.35 -9.69
CA THR A 37 -11.58 -2.52 -10.05
C THR A 37 -12.70 -2.73 -9.04
N LEU A 38 -12.43 -2.58 -7.75
CA LEU A 38 -13.45 -2.67 -6.69
C LEU A 38 -14.58 -1.64 -6.90
N LEU A 39 -14.22 -0.37 -7.11
CA LEU A 39 -15.19 0.70 -7.35
C LEU A 39 -15.98 0.49 -8.65
N GLN A 40 -15.33 -0.06 -9.68
CA GLN A 40 -15.96 -0.43 -10.94
C GLN A 40 -17.03 -1.51 -10.72
N GLN A 41 -16.68 -2.58 -10.01
CA GLN A 41 -17.59 -3.69 -9.70
C GLN A 41 -18.76 -3.24 -8.80
N LEU A 42 -18.52 -2.35 -7.82
CA LEU A 42 -19.60 -1.75 -7.01
C LEU A 42 -20.55 -0.91 -7.88
N ARG A 43 -20.00 -0.16 -8.85
CA ARG A 43 -20.82 0.63 -9.76
C ARG A 43 -21.69 -0.25 -10.63
N ASP A 44 -21.13 -1.30 -11.22
CA ASP A 44 -21.82 -2.15 -12.18
C ASP A 44 -22.94 -2.96 -11.51
N LYS A 45 -22.81 -3.24 -10.20
CA LYS A 45 -23.87 -3.84 -9.36
C LYS A 45 -24.78 -2.80 -8.67
N CYS A 46 -24.70 -1.52 -9.04
CA CYS A 46 -25.48 -0.43 -8.43
C CYS A 46 -25.37 -0.32 -6.89
N ALA A 47 -24.22 -0.70 -6.33
CA ALA A 47 -23.96 -0.84 -4.90
C ALA A 47 -23.03 0.26 -4.33
N LEU A 48 -22.99 1.44 -4.96
CA LEU A 48 -22.14 2.55 -4.52
C LEU A 48 -22.54 3.14 -3.16
N ASP A 49 -23.79 2.96 -2.75
CA ASP A 49 -24.31 3.27 -1.42
C ASP A 49 -23.56 2.50 -0.32
N LYS A 50 -23.07 1.29 -0.60
CA LYS A 50 -22.27 0.50 0.34
C LYS A 50 -20.93 1.14 0.68
N ILE A 51 -20.40 2.02 -0.18
CA ILE A 51 -19.17 2.78 0.12
C ILE A 51 -19.40 3.72 1.30
N ASP A 52 -20.58 4.34 1.38
CA ASP A 52 -20.93 5.24 2.48
C ASP A 52 -20.99 4.47 3.81
N LEU A 53 -21.57 3.27 3.79
CA LEU A 53 -21.60 2.36 4.95
C LEU A 53 -20.19 1.95 5.40
N MET A 54 -19.34 1.53 4.46
CA MET A 54 -17.94 1.15 4.73
C MET A 54 -17.14 2.32 5.33
N LEU A 55 -17.25 3.52 4.76
CA LEU A 55 -16.54 4.70 5.26
C LEU A 55 -17.04 5.12 6.65
N LYS A 56 -18.35 5.08 6.89
CA LYS A 56 -18.96 5.40 8.20
C LYS A 56 -18.59 4.39 9.28
N ALA A 57 -18.52 3.10 8.94
CA ALA A 57 -18.06 2.05 9.86
C ALA A 57 -16.64 2.31 10.37
N GLN A 58 -15.82 3.00 9.55
CA GLN A 58 -14.45 3.39 9.86
C GLN A 58 -14.36 4.84 10.38
N ASN A 59 -15.47 5.40 10.88
CA ASN A 59 -15.59 6.75 11.45
C ASN A 59 -15.26 7.92 10.49
N PHE A 60 -15.25 7.70 9.18
CA PHE A 60 -15.12 8.79 8.22
C PHE A 60 -16.44 9.54 8.04
N LYS A 61 -16.44 10.84 8.38
CA LYS A 61 -17.57 11.76 8.14
C LYS A 61 -17.46 12.37 6.75
N VAL A 62 -17.75 11.60 5.70
CA VAL A 62 -17.66 12.04 4.31
C VAL A 62 -18.93 11.68 3.54
N ASN A 63 -19.52 12.67 2.87
CA ASN A 63 -20.63 12.43 1.96
C ASN A 63 -20.13 11.81 0.66
N VAL A 64 -20.57 10.59 0.37
CA VAL A 64 -20.32 9.93 -0.92
C VAL A 64 -21.21 10.58 -1.98
N SER A 65 -20.65 11.54 -2.72
CA SER A 65 -21.29 12.11 -3.91
C SER A 65 -20.85 11.34 -5.16
N VAL A 66 -21.83 10.86 -5.93
CA VAL A 66 -21.63 10.26 -7.24
C VAL A 66 -22.01 11.29 -8.30
N LYS A 67 -21.07 11.66 -9.16
CA LYS A 67 -21.32 12.54 -10.31
C LYS A 67 -20.96 11.79 -11.59
N GLY A 68 -21.88 11.70 -12.54
CA GLY A 68 -21.66 10.99 -13.81
C GLY A 68 -21.21 9.53 -13.62
N GLY A 69 -21.75 8.83 -12.61
CA GLY A 69 -21.39 7.43 -12.31
C GLY A 69 -20.02 7.23 -11.67
N THR A 70 -19.31 8.29 -11.26
CA THR A 70 -17.99 8.19 -10.63
C THR A 70 -17.99 8.85 -9.25
N VAL A 71 -17.36 8.20 -8.28
CA VAL A 71 -17.14 8.76 -6.93
C VAL A 71 -16.03 9.82 -6.95
N SER A 72 -16.14 10.79 -6.03
CA SER A 72 -15.13 11.85 -5.90
C SER A 72 -13.71 11.31 -5.65
N LYS A 73 -12.69 12.08 -6.04
CA LYS A 73 -11.28 11.74 -5.78
C LYS A 73 -10.98 11.52 -4.30
N ARG A 74 -11.62 12.31 -3.42
CA ARG A 74 -11.54 12.16 -1.97
C ARG A 74 -12.03 10.78 -1.52
N VAL A 75 -13.17 10.31 -2.03
CA VAL A 75 -13.71 8.98 -1.72
C VAL A 75 -12.76 7.87 -2.21
N LYS A 76 -12.20 8.00 -3.42
CA LYS A 76 -11.22 7.02 -3.94
C LYS A 76 -10.01 6.87 -3.00
N TYR A 77 -9.48 7.98 -2.51
CA TYR A 77 -8.36 7.96 -1.56
C TYR A 77 -8.70 7.37 -0.20
N LEU A 78 -9.93 7.53 0.29
CA LEU A 78 -10.36 6.90 1.54
C LEU A 78 -10.52 5.38 1.37
N VAL A 79 -11.05 4.93 0.24
CA VAL A 79 -11.09 3.50 -0.11
C VAL A 79 -9.67 2.93 -0.21
N GLU A 80 -8.77 3.63 -0.91
CA GLU A 80 -7.34 3.27 -0.97
C GLU A 80 -6.70 3.21 0.43
N SER A 81 -7.02 4.15 1.32
CA SER A 81 -6.54 4.16 2.71
C SER A 81 -6.94 2.88 3.45
N LEU A 82 -8.21 2.50 3.40
CA LEU A 82 -8.72 1.30 4.09
C LEU A 82 -8.11 0.01 3.54
N VAL A 83 -8.01 -0.09 2.22
CA VAL A 83 -7.37 -1.23 1.57
C VAL A 83 -5.88 -1.32 1.93
N ASN A 84 -5.15 -0.20 1.96
CA ASN A 84 -3.75 -0.21 2.39
C ASN A 84 -3.61 -0.58 3.87
N GLN A 85 -4.53 -0.19 4.74
CA GLN A 85 -4.52 -0.64 6.13
C GLN A 85 -4.59 -2.17 6.20
N ALA A 86 -5.48 -2.79 5.41
CA ALA A 86 -5.58 -4.26 5.34
C ALA A 86 -4.29 -4.90 4.79
N PHE A 87 -3.81 -4.47 3.62
CA PHE A 87 -2.62 -5.05 2.98
C PHE A 87 -1.36 -4.95 3.85
N TYR A 88 -1.14 -3.80 4.50
CA TYR A 88 0.06 -3.52 5.27
C TYR A 88 -0.08 -3.81 6.77
N GLU A 89 -1.21 -4.35 7.25
CA GLU A 89 -1.31 -4.83 8.63
C GLU A 89 -0.24 -5.88 8.92
N ASP A 90 0.42 -5.76 10.07
CA ASP A 90 1.51 -6.61 10.55
C ASP A 90 2.76 -6.64 9.66
N PHE A 91 2.96 -5.65 8.77
CA PHE A 91 4.14 -5.57 7.90
C PHE A 91 5.46 -5.59 8.67
N GLU A 92 5.49 -5.06 9.89
CA GLU A 92 6.64 -5.07 10.80
C GLU A 92 7.05 -6.47 11.26
N ASN A 93 6.15 -7.45 11.09
CA ASN A 93 6.38 -8.82 11.51
C ASN A 93 6.88 -9.66 10.32
N ILE A 94 7.84 -10.53 10.60
CA ILE A 94 8.54 -11.40 9.62
C ILE A 94 7.60 -12.24 8.73
N LYS A 95 6.34 -12.47 9.13
CA LYS A 95 5.35 -13.26 8.37
C LYS A 95 4.00 -12.56 8.16
N PHE A 96 3.91 -11.24 8.33
CA PHE A 96 2.63 -10.53 8.39
C PHE A 96 1.67 -11.12 9.44
N THR A 97 2.23 -11.52 10.59
CA THR A 97 1.46 -12.03 11.74
C THR A 97 2.15 -11.65 13.05
N LYS A 98 1.39 -11.17 14.05
CA LYS A 98 1.93 -10.72 15.36
C LYS A 98 2.81 -11.73 16.10
N ASN A 99 2.56 -13.03 15.93
CA ASN A 99 3.29 -14.12 16.60
C ASN A 99 4.03 -15.02 15.61
N GLY A 100 4.43 -14.50 14.45
CA GLY A 100 5.11 -15.27 13.42
C GLY A 100 6.50 -15.74 13.86
N SER A 101 6.71 -17.06 13.95
CA SER A 101 8.05 -17.62 14.16
C SER A 101 8.81 -17.72 12.83
N TYR A 102 10.09 -17.39 12.82
CA TYR A 102 10.95 -17.57 11.64
C TYR A 102 11.89 -18.75 11.86
N CYS A 103 12.02 -19.62 10.85
CA CYS A 103 12.80 -20.85 10.98
C CYS A 103 14.32 -20.60 10.98
N VAL A 104 14.78 -19.45 10.50
CA VAL A 104 16.20 -19.09 10.50
C VAL A 104 16.56 -18.46 11.85
N LEU A 105 17.21 -19.27 12.69
CA LEU A 105 17.60 -18.89 14.04
C LEU A 105 18.67 -17.79 14.03
N ASP A 106 19.69 -17.92 13.16
CA ASP A 106 20.79 -16.94 13.03
C ASP A 106 20.29 -15.62 12.41
N PRO A 107 20.28 -14.50 13.15
CA PRO A 107 19.84 -13.20 12.65
C PRO A 107 20.59 -12.74 11.40
N ARG A 108 21.86 -13.12 11.25
CA ARG A 108 22.71 -12.70 10.11
C ARG A 108 22.34 -13.40 8.81
N GLN A 109 21.69 -14.56 8.90
CA GLN A 109 21.23 -15.31 7.75
C GLN A 109 19.81 -14.91 7.31
N ARG A 110 19.06 -14.21 8.15
CA ARG A 110 17.67 -13.81 7.84
C ARG A 110 17.61 -12.91 6.59
N PRO A 111 18.41 -11.82 6.48
CA PRO A 111 18.35 -10.97 5.30
C PRO A 111 18.67 -11.72 4.00
N ILE A 112 19.64 -12.64 4.07
CA ILE A 112 20.02 -13.50 2.93
C ILE A 112 18.86 -14.41 2.53
N ALA A 113 18.18 -15.03 3.50
CA ALA A 113 17.04 -15.90 3.24
C ALA A 113 15.86 -15.13 2.61
N PHE A 114 15.53 -13.94 3.13
CA PHE A 114 14.51 -13.07 2.54
C PHE A 114 14.86 -12.68 1.10
N PHE A 115 16.11 -12.30 0.85
CA PHE A 115 16.54 -11.89 -0.49
C PHE A 115 16.50 -13.06 -1.48
N LYS A 116 16.91 -14.25 -1.03
CA LYS A 116 16.81 -15.48 -1.82
C LYS A 116 15.36 -15.79 -2.19
N THR A 117 14.43 -15.67 -1.24
CA THR A 117 12.99 -15.82 -1.52
C THR A 117 12.52 -14.78 -2.53
N TYR A 118 12.86 -13.50 -2.34
CA TYR A 118 12.51 -12.41 -3.26
C TYR A 118 12.97 -12.71 -4.70
N MET A 119 14.23 -13.10 -4.88
CA MET A 119 14.79 -13.44 -6.18
C MET A 119 14.03 -14.60 -6.83
N GLY A 120 13.64 -15.61 -6.05
CA GLY A 120 12.90 -16.77 -6.54
C GLY A 120 11.48 -16.46 -7.00
N ILE A 121 10.80 -15.46 -6.42
CA ILE A 121 9.38 -15.18 -6.72
C ILE A 121 9.14 -13.90 -7.53
N SER A 122 10.12 -12.98 -7.61
CA SER A 122 9.94 -11.69 -8.29
C SER A 122 9.54 -11.84 -9.76
N GLN A 123 10.14 -12.80 -10.45
CA GLN A 123 9.93 -13.08 -11.87
C GLN A 123 8.77 -14.06 -12.15
N VAL A 124 8.19 -14.68 -11.13
CA VAL A 124 7.14 -15.71 -11.28
C VAL A 124 5.77 -15.06 -11.28
N GLY A 125 4.85 -15.45 -12.17
CA GLY A 125 3.47 -14.95 -12.18
C GLY A 125 2.73 -15.29 -10.88
N TRP A 126 1.81 -14.44 -10.45
CA TRP A 126 1.04 -14.68 -9.20
C TRP A 126 0.26 -16.01 -9.26
N SER A 127 -0.22 -16.41 -10.44
CA SER A 127 -0.99 -17.63 -10.66
C SER A 127 -0.18 -18.90 -10.37
N GLU A 128 1.10 -18.90 -10.73
CA GLU A 128 2.02 -19.99 -10.42
C GLU A 128 2.39 -20.05 -8.94
N LEU A 129 2.43 -18.91 -8.25
CA LEU A 129 2.79 -18.84 -6.82
C LEU A 129 1.69 -19.41 -5.91
N VAL A 130 0.43 -19.38 -6.33
CA VAL A 130 -0.72 -19.89 -5.56
C VAL A 130 -1.21 -21.27 -6.03
N ASN A 131 -0.76 -21.72 -7.20
CA ASN A 131 -1.06 -23.06 -7.70
C ASN A 131 -0.21 -24.11 -6.96
N LYS A 132 -0.84 -24.95 -6.12
CA LYS A 132 -0.17 -26.00 -5.34
C LYS A 132 0.53 -27.08 -6.17
N GLU A 133 0.17 -27.23 -7.44
CA GLU A 133 0.81 -28.16 -8.37
C GLU A 133 2.03 -27.54 -9.08
N SER A 134 2.21 -26.23 -8.97
CA SER A 134 3.34 -25.51 -9.56
C SER A 134 4.63 -25.79 -8.79
N SER A 135 5.73 -25.98 -9.53
CA SER A 135 7.07 -26.02 -8.93
C SER A 135 7.49 -24.70 -8.29
N ALA A 136 6.82 -23.60 -8.65
CA ALA A 136 7.04 -22.27 -8.10
C ALA A 136 6.04 -21.90 -6.97
N TYR A 137 5.21 -22.84 -6.51
CA TYR A 137 4.26 -22.62 -5.42
C TYR A 137 4.96 -22.05 -4.17
N SER A 138 4.33 -21.04 -3.56
CA SER A 138 4.83 -20.40 -2.35
C SER A 138 3.77 -20.38 -1.27
N ALA A 139 3.83 -21.35 -0.34
CA ALA A 139 2.92 -21.43 0.80
C ALA A 139 2.90 -20.16 1.67
N GLY A 140 4.02 -19.42 1.72
CA GLY A 140 4.09 -18.15 2.44
C GLY A 140 3.26 -17.06 1.78
N PHE A 141 3.34 -16.96 0.45
CA PHE A 141 2.55 -16.00 -0.34
C PHE A 141 1.06 -16.39 -0.38
N ASP A 142 0.76 -17.66 -0.63
CA ASP A 142 -0.62 -18.18 -0.65
C ASP A 142 -1.33 -17.89 0.67
N GLY A 143 -0.72 -18.26 1.80
CA GLY A 143 -1.29 -17.97 3.11
C GLY A 143 -1.37 -16.47 3.44
N PHE A 144 -0.48 -15.63 2.90
CA PHE A 144 -0.62 -14.18 2.99
C PHE A 144 -1.87 -13.70 2.25
N CYS A 145 -2.06 -14.15 1.00
CA CYS A 145 -3.22 -13.82 0.19
C CYS A 145 -4.53 -14.24 0.87
N ASP A 146 -4.63 -15.46 1.40
CA ASP A 146 -5.80 -15.94 2.13
C ASP A 146 -6.17 -15.02 3.30
N ARG A 147 -5.19 -14.68 4.15
CA ARG A 147 -5.42 -13.79 5.30
C ARG A 147 -5.88 -12.40 4.87
N LYS A 148 -5.26 -11.84 3.83
CA LYS A 148 -5.59 -10.49 3.35
C LYS A 148 -6.93 -10.45 2.62
N MET A 149 -7.29 -11.46 1.84
CA MET A 149 -8.62 -11.57 1.23
C MET A 149 -9.71 -11.67 2.30
N ASN A 150 -9.55 -12.57 3.28
CA ASN A 150 -10.53 -12.73 4.35
C ASN A 150 -10.72 -11.43 5.14
N LYS A 151 -9.62 -10.75 5.50
CA LYS A 151 -9.68 -9.44 6.16
C LYS A 151 -10.44 -8.40 5.34
N ILE A 152 -10.14 -8.27 4.05
CA ILE A 152 -10.85 -7.31 3.18
C ILE A 152 -12.33 -7.69 3.06
N ALA A 153 -12.65 -8.98 2.93
CA ALA A 153 -14.02 -9.46 2.86
C ALA A 153 -14.81 -9.12 4.15
N GLU A 154 -14.22 -9.39 5.32
CA GLU A 154 -14.85 -9.20 6.62
C GLU A 154 -14.95 -7.73 7.06
N GLU A 155 -13.91 -6.92 6.81
CA GLU A 155 -13.85 -5.55 7.34
C GLU A 155 -14.36 -4.50 6.35
N LEU A 156 -14.19 -4.73 5.05
CA LEU A 156 -14.48 -3.72 4.02
C LEU A 156 -15.67 -4.11 3.15
N LEU A 157 -15.83 -5.38 2.84
CA LEU A 157 -16.84 -5.86 1.90
C LEU A 157 -18.00 -6.61 2.57
N PHE A 158 -18.15 -6.57 3.90
CA PHE A 158 -19.20 -7.34 4.57
C PHE A 158 -20.62 -6.91 4.18
N PHE A 159 -20.81 -5.63 3.82
CA PHE A 159 -22.08 -5.14 3.30
C PHE A 159 -22.35 -5.63 1.86
N TRP A 160 -21.31 -6.13 1.18
CA TRP A 160 -21.41 -6.70 -0.15
C TRP A 160 -21.87 -8.14 -0.03
N ASP A 161 -23.03 -8.42 -0.62
CA ASP A 161 -23.49 -9.78 -0.80
C ASP A 161 -22.69 -10.51 -1.91
N LEU A 162 -21.63 -11.19 -1.50
CA LEU A 162 -20.72 -11.93 -2.38
C LEU A 162 -21.25 -13.35 -2.62
N GLU A 163 -22.57 -13.50 -2.85
CA GLU A 163 -23.24 -14.79 -3.11
C GLU A 163 -22.56 -15.66 -4.20
N GLY A 164 -21.84 -15.03 -5.14
CA GLY A 164 -21.06 -15.70 -6.19
C GLY A 164 -19.53 -15.67 -6.01
N GLY A 165 -19.03 -15.26 -4.85
CA GLY A 165 -17.60 -15.02 -4.62
C GLY A 165 -17.09 -13.71 -5.21
N TRP A 166 -15.78 -13.56 -5.20
CA TRP A 166 -15.10 -12.38 -5.77
C TRP A 166 -15.08 -12.48 -7.30
N PRO A 167 -15.43 -11.41 -8.04
CA PRO A 167 -15.29 -11.40 -9.50
C PRO A 167 -13.85 -11.65 -9.96
N ASP A 168 -13.64 -12.39 -11.05
CA ASP A 168 -12.31 -12.77 -11.54
C ASP A 168 -11.36 -11.57 -11.72
N GLU A 169 -11.85 -10.47 -12.30
CA GLU A 169 -11.05 -9.23 -12.47
C GLU A 169 -10.60 -8.64 -11.13
N LEU A 170 -11.43 -8.75 -10.09
CA LEU A 170 -11.13 -8.26 -8.75
C LEU A 170 -10.10 -9.18 -8.06
N VAL A 171 -10.23 -10.49 -8.25
CA VAL A 171 -9.29 -11.51 -7.78
C VAL A 171 -7.91 -11.32 -8.42
N GLU A 172 -7.85 -11.15 -9.75
CA GLU A 172 -6.61 -10.88 -10.46
C GLU A 172 -5.95 -9.59 -9.96
N ALA A 173 -6.72 -8.49 -9.87
CA ALA A 173 -6.21 -7.22 -9.37
C ALA A 173 -5.71 -7.34 -7.92
N PHE A 174 -6.38 -8.13 -7.08
CA PHE A 174 -5.94 -8.43 -5.73
C PHE A 174 -4.60 -9.17 -5.72
N PHE A 175 -4.45 -10.25 -6.50
CA PHE A 175 -3.21 -11.02 -6.52
C PHE A 175 -2.02 -10.23 -7.05
N VAL A 176 -2.24 -9.36 -8.04
CA VAL A 176 -1.21 -8.44 -8.53
C VAL A 176 -0.78 -7.46 -7.42
N ALA A 177 -1.73 -6.85 -6.71
CA ALA A 177 -1.44 -5.94 -5.60
C ALA A 177 -0.72 -6.67 -4.45
N GLY A 178 -1.25 -7.83 -4.05
CA GLY A 178 -0.70 -8.68 -2.99
C GLY A 178 0.72 -9.14 -3.28
N LYS A 179 1.01 -9.54 -4.53
CA LYS A 179 2.37 -9.93 -4.93
C LYS A 179 3.36 -8.80 -4.70
N TRP A 180 3.04 -7.57 -5.10
CA TRP A 180 3.96 -6.44 -4.91
C TRP A 180 4.14 -6.04 -3.45
N VAL A 181 3.08 -6.09 -2.64
CA VAL A 181 3.18 -5.86 -1.19
C VAL A 181 4.05 -6.94 -0.53
N TRP A 182 3.90 -8.19 -0.94
CA TRP A 182 4.72 -9.30 -0.46
C TRP A 182 6.19 -9.17 -0.87
N LEU A 183 6.48 -8.84 -2.14
CA LEU A 183 7.84 -8.57 -2.61
C LEU A 183 8.50 -7.41 -1.86
N LEU A 184 7.74 -6.34 -1.62
CA LEU A 184 8.19 -5.19 -0.85
C LEU A 184 8.57 -5.59 0.59
N HIS A 185 7.79 -6.47 1.22
CA HIS A 185 8.10 -7.00 2.54
C HIS A 185 9.36 -7.85 2.53
N LEU A 186 9.49 -8.79 1.58
CA LEU A 186 10.72 -9.57 1.46
C LEU A 186 11.94 -8.67 1.30
N LEU A 187 11.87 -7.65 0.45
CA LEU A 187 12.95 -6.66 0.30
C LEU A 187 13.20 -5.89 1.59
N ALA A 188 12.16 -5.43 2.29
CA ALA A 188 12.30 -4.70 3.55
C ALA A 188 13.17 -5.44 4.56
N PHE A 189 13.00 -6.76 4.66
CA PHE A 189 13.77 -7.63 5.56
C PHE A 189 15.07 -8.18 4.95
N SER A 190 15.37 -7.89 3.68
CA SER A 190 16.57 -8.37 2.98
C SER A 190 17.82 -7.53 3.27
N PHE A 191 17.65 -6.32 3.81
CA PHE A 191 18.74 -5.43 4.17
C PHE A 191 19.36 -5.81 5.53
N GLU A 192 20.64 -5.46 5.74
CA GLU A 192 21.31 -5.62 7.04
C GLU A 192 20.53 -4.92 8.17
N HIS A 193 20.06 -3.70 7.87
CA HIS A 193 19.09 -2.97 8.68
C HIS A 193 17.75 -2.97 7.94
N PRO A 194 16.71 -3.65 8.47
CA PRO A 194 15.43 -3.73 7.79
C PRO A 194 14.83 -2.35 7.51
N ALA A 195 14.23 -2.19 6.33
CA ALA A 195 13.43 -1.01 6.04
C ALA A 195 12.16 -1.05 6.90
N THR A 196 11.89 0.01 7.65
CA THR A 196 10.76 0.05 8.57
C THR A 196 9.61 0.85 7.98
N ILE A 197 8.42 0.29 8.04
CA ILE A 197 7.20 1.00 7.70
C ILE A 197 6.87 2.01 8.81
N PHE A 198 6.35 3.18 8.43
CA PHE A 198 5.73 4.09 9.37
C PHE A 198 4.33 4.50 8.88
N ARG A 199 3.43 4.69 9.83
CA ARG A 199 2.05 5.09 9.62
C ARG A 199 1.74 6.29 10.49
N VAL A 200 0.82 7.13 10.03
CA VAL A 200 0.43 8.39 10.71
C VAL A 200 -1.05 8.33 11.05
N SER A 201 -1.42 8.85 12.21
CA SER A 201 -2.81 8.89 12.69
C SER A 201 -3.49 10.19 12.26
N SER A 202 -4.81 10.26 12.40
CA SER A 202 -5.57 11.50 12.17
C SER A 202 -5.28 12.60 13.19
N GLU A 203 -4.66 12.25 14.31
CA GLU A 203 -4.22 13.20 15.35
C GLU A 203 -2.87 13.85 15.00
N SER A 204 -2.18 13.35 13.98
CA SER A 204 -0.90 13.88 13.55
C SER A 204 -1.08 15.15 12.71
N HIS A 205 -0.15 16.08 12.89
CA HIS A 205 -0.02 17.26 12.05
C HIS A 205 0.76 16.95 10.77
N PHE A 206 0.47 17.68 9.69
CA PHE A 206 1.19 17.54 8.44
C PHE A 206 2.65 17.98 8.56
N ASP A 207 3.58 17.09 8.20
CA ASP A 207 5.01 17.36 8.09
C ASP A 207 5.51 17.00 6.69
N ASN A 208 5.98 18.00 5.94
CA ASN A 208 6.40 17.83 4.54
C ASN A 208 7.68 16.97 4.38
N LEU A 209 8.44 16.75 5.45
CA LEU A 209 9.63 15.90 5.48
C LEU A 209 9.22 14.42 5.38
N TYR A 210 8.14 14.04 6.04
CA TYR A 210 7.66 12.66 6.10
C TYR A 210 6.42 12.39 5.24
N MET A 211 5.71 13.44 4.81
CA MET A 211 4.38 13.32 4.20
C MET A 211 4.27 14.04 2.86
N GLU A 212 3.52 13.45 1.94
CA GLU A 212 3.09 14.03 0.67
C GLU A 212 1.56 14.19 0.69
N GLU A 213 1.08 15.43 0.56
CA GLU A 213 -0.36 15.70 0.45
C GLU A 213 -0.91 15.22 -0.90
N LEU A 214 -2.02 14.50 -0.86
CA LEU A 214 -2.78 14.12 -2.03
C LEU A 214 -3.82 15.19 -2.40
N PRO A 215 -3.84 15.66 -3.66
CA PRO A 215 -4.78 16.68 -4.10
C PRO A 215 -6.22 16.15 -4.07
N SER A 216 -7.05 16.68 -3.17
CA SER A 216 -8.42 16.22 -2.92
C SER A 216 -9.49 16.89 -3.77
N LYS A 217 -9.20 18.08 -4.34
CA LYS A 217 -10.07 18.79 -5.28
C LYS A 217 -9.85 18.28 -6.71
N ASP A 218 -10.94 18.17 -7.48
CA ASP A 218 -10.85 17.99 -8.93
C ASP A 218 -10.32 19.28 -9.57
N PRO A 219 -9.34 19.23 -10.49
CA PRO A 219 -8.75 20.42 -11.10
C PRO A 219 -9.72 21.26 -11.95
N SER A 220 -10.96 20.81 -12.14
CA SER A 220 -12.03 21.57 -12.82
C SER A 220 -12.65 22.67 -11.96
N ALA A 221 -12.39 22.72 -10.65
CA ALA A 221 -12.73 23.87 -9.82
C ALA A 221 -11.62 24.92 -9.92
N LYS A 222 -11.78 25.87 -10.85
CA LYS A 222 -10.94 27.08 -10.91
C LYS A 222 -11.11 27.89 -9.62
N GLU A 223 -10.20 27.70 -8.67
CA GLU A 223 -9.92 28.68 -7.62
C GLU A 223 -8.43 29.04 -7.71
N GLY A 224 -8.14 30.34 -7.66
CA GLY A 224 -6.88 30.96 -8.06
C GLY A 224 -5.63 30.29 -7.47
N ILE A 225 -4.66 30.06 -8.36
CA ILE A 225 -3.32 29.59 -8.04
C ILE A 225 -2.63 30.68 -7.23
N ILE A 226 -2.54 30.52 -5.90
CA ILE A 226 -1.45 31.11 -5.13
C ILE A 226 -0.36 30.05 -5.09
N SER A 227 0.61 30.19 -6.01
CA SER A 227 1.83 29.42 -6.01
C SER A 227 2.61 29.76 -4.73
N ARG A 228 2.68 28.82 -3.77
CA ARG A 228 3.63 28.91 -2.66
C ARG A 228 4.87 28.11 -3.04
N HIS A 229 5.92 28.84 -3.41
CA HIS A 229 7.27 28.29 -3.52
C HIS A 229 7.71 27.67 -2.18
N PRO A 230 8.39 26.50 -2.17
CA PRO A 230 8.97 25.96 -0.95
C PRO A 230 10.28 26.71 -0.65
N GLU A 231 10.21 27.70 0.24
CA GLU A 231 11.39 28.23 0.93
C GLU A 231 11.97 27.11 1.83
N ARG A 232 13.21 26.72 1.54
CA ARG A 232 13.98 25.79 2.38
C ARG A 232 14.32 26.49 3.70
N ARG A 233 13.63 26.14 4.79
CA ARG A 233 14.12 26.40 6.15
C ARG A 233 14.29 25.07 6.88
N PHE A 234 15.55 24.68 7.02
CA PHE A 234 15.96 23.70 8.03
C PHE A 234 15.96 24.42 9.38
N GLY A 235 14.99 24.09 10.22
CA GLY A 235 14.90 24.57 11.59
C GLY A 235 13.87 23.73 12.34
N PHE A 236 14.21 23.33 13.56
CA PHE A 236 13.25 22.72 14.49
C PHE A 236 12.06 23.67 14.64
N SER A 237 10.86 23.22 14.30
CA SER A 237 9.64 24.02 14.37
C SER A 237 9.31 24.36 15.83
N ASN A 238 9.01 25.64 16.08
CA ASN A 238 8.60 26.13 17.39
C ASN A 238 7.19 25.60 17.73
N MET A 239 6.92 25.36 19.02
CA MET A 239 5.66 24.80 19.52
C MET A 239 4.41 25.63 19.13
N SER A 240 4.55 26.91 18.77
CA SER A 240 3.45 27.77 18.31
C SER A 240 3.12 27.67 16.81
N GLU A 241 3.97 27.05 15.98
CA GLU A 241 3.68 26.81 14.55
C GLU A 241 2.87 25.51 14.34
N MET A 242 2.80 24.65 15.36
CA MET A 242 2.12 23.37 15.31
C MET A 242 0.58 23.53 15.32
N GLU A 243 0.06 24.54 16.03
CA GLU A 243 -1.39 24.80 16.16
C GLU A 243 -2.09 25.16 14.84
N ASP A 244 -1.36 25.70 13.84
CA ASP A 244 -1.96 26.16 12.57
C ASP A 244 -1.67 25.22 11.38
N SER A 245 -0.98 24.11 11.66
CA SER A 245 -0.64 23.10 10.65
C SER A 245 -1.83 22.16 10.39
N PRO A 246 -2.14 21.84 9.12
CA PRO A 246 -3.32 21.05 8.79
C PRO A 246 -3.18 19.63 9.36
N THR A 247 -4.25 19.13 9.96
CA THR A 247 -4.31 17.76 10.48
C THR A 247 -4.57 16.75 9.38
N ILE A 248 -4.18 15.51 9.64
CA ILE A 248 -4.37 14.40 8.71
C ILE A 248 -5.81 13.89 8.83
N LEU A 249 -6.50 13.76 7.70
CA LEU A 249 -7.78 13.03 7.65
C LEU A 249 -7.53 11.52 7.57
N ALA A 250 -6.63 11.11 6.67
CA ALA A 250 -6.31 9.70 6.46
C ALA A 250 -4.91 9.54 5.86
N MET A 251 -4.20 8.49 6.29
CA MET A 251 -3.01 8.01 5.59
C MET A 251 -3.45 7.08 4.45
N VAL A 252 -3.27 7.53 3.21
CA VAL A 252 -3.65 6.77 2.02
C VAL A 252 -2.63 5.70 1.68
N MET A 253 -1.33 6.00 1.84
CA MET A 253 -0.23 5.05 1.62
C MET A 253 0.80 5.19 2.73
N PRO A 254 1.36 4.08 3.26
CA PRO A 254 2.40 4.15 4.27
C PRO A 254 3.72 4.72 3.71
N GLY A 255 4.55 5.19 4.63
CA GLY A 255 5.92 5.60 4.37
C GLY A 255 6.91 4.56 4.86
N PHE A 256 8.17 4.71 4.47
CA PHE A 256 9.25 3.81 4.89
C PHE A 256 10.49 4.58 5.28
N PHE A 257 11.16 4.15 6.35
CA PHE A 257 12.54 4.51 6.64
C PHE A 257 13.49 3.49 6.03
N PHE A 258 14.55 4.01 5.44
CA PHE A 258 15.60 3.23 4.81
C PHE A 258 16.96 3.73 5.31
N ASN A 259 17.87 2.83 5.67
CA ASN A 259 19.22 3.15 6.14
C ASN A 259 19.27 4.28 7.20
N SER A 260 18.35 4.24 8.17
CA SER A 260 18.26 5.13 9.35
C SER A 260 17.99 6.62 9.10
N TYR A 261 18.08 7.14 7.88
CA TYR A 261 17.90 8.57 7.59
C TYR A 261 17.12 8.89 6.31
N GLU A 262 16.99 7.93 5.40
CA GLU A 262 16.25 8.16 4.17
C GLU A 262 14.77 7.85 4.36
N VAL A 263 13.93 8.75 3.87
CA VAL A 263 12.48 8.66 4.03
C VAL A 263 11.82 8.52 2.67
N ILE A 264 11.07 7.44 2.50
CA ILE A 264 10.03 7.35 1.49
C ILE A 264 8.76 7.88 2.13
N ARG A 265 8.34 9.08 1.73
CA ARG A 265 7.21 9.76 2.34
C ARG A 265 5.92 8.96 2.22
N CYS A 266 5.12 8.99 3.29
CA CYS A 266 3.75 8.49 3.26
C CYS A 266 2.89 9.46 2.44
N LYS A 267 1.74 8.98 1.95
CA LYS A 267 0.78 9.82 1.23
C LYS A 267 -0.44 10.03 2.10
N VAL A 268 -0.81 11.29 2.28
CA VAL A 268 -1.85 11.68 3.23
C VAL A 268 -2.92 12.52 2.56
N LEU A 269 -4.14 12.39 3.06
CA LEU A 269 -5.25 13.26 2.77
C LEU A 269 -5.44 14.18 3.98
N LEU A 270 -5.45 15.49 3.77
CA LEU A 270 -5.61 16.46 4.85
C LEU A 270 -7.09 16.66 5.22
N ALA A 271 -7.35 16.97 6.49
CA ALA A 271 -8.65 17.44 6.93
C ALA A 271 -8.94 18.81 6.28
N GLY A 272 -10.19 19.02 5.85
CA GLY A 272 -10.58 20.33 5.35
C GLY A 272 -10.53 21.34 6.51
N LYS A 273 -10.07 22.58 6.25
CA LYS A 273 -10.17 23.64 7.26
C LYS A 273 -11.65 23.82 7.62
N VAL A 274 -11.97 23.62 8.90
CA VAL A 274 -13.25 24.08 9.46
C VAL A 274 -13.22 25.61 9.31
N ARG A 275 -14.09 26.13 8.45
CA ARG A 275 -14.32 27.58 8.35
C ARG A 275 -15.35 27.99 9.38
#